data_AF-A0A2N3NI02-F1
#
_entry.id   AF-A0A2N3NI02-F1
#
_cell.length_a   1.000
_cell.length_b   1.000
_cell.length_c   1.000
_cell.angle_alpha   90.00
_cell.angle_beta   90.00
_cell.angle_gamma   90.00
#
_symmetry.space_group_name_H-M   'P 1'
#
loop_
_entity.id
_entity.type
_entity.pdbx_description
1 polymer ?
#
loop_
_entity_poly.entity_id
_entity_poly.type
_entity_poly.pdbx_seq_one_letter_code
_entity_poly.pdbx_strand_id
1 'polypeptide(L)'
;MDRTATETSYWDRVNPPRGGPSKLHIATQALFRLIKEEQSYHKELQLQKQRVEKLKADLSNGVNVDVNSEYMIRQEERAITETEAVFKPLHKKIDAGMKSVQEELAYAEDPTPVNELDNAKAALDKGREVLGLPPINADDF
;
A
#
# COMPACT_ATOMS: atom_id res chain seq x y z
N MET A 1 37.03 21.83 20.96
CA MET A 1 35.86 21.03 20.53
C MET A 1 35.11 21.87 19.52
N ASP A 2 35.31 21.57 18.23
CA ASP A 2 34.75 22.32 17.12
C ASP A 2 33.26 21.98 16.98
N ARG A 3 32.39 22.95 17.28
CA ARG A 3 30.92 22.79 17.26
C ARG A 3 30.33 22.90 15.85
N THR A 4 31.15 23.28 14.86
CA THR A 4 30.67 23.60 13.50
C THR A 4 30.49 22.36 12.63
N ALA A 5 31.34 21.33 12.80
CA ALA A 5 31.28 20.10 12.02
C ALA A 5 29.99 19.28 12.25
N THR A 6 29.45 19.29 13.47
CA THR A 6 28.20 18.57 13.81
C THR A 6 26.95 19.30 13.33
N GLU A 7 26.99 20.62 13.23
CA GLU A 7 25.82 21.45 12.88
C GLU A 7 25.59 21.45 11.35
N THR A 8 26.66 21.50 10.55
CA THR A 8 26.58 21.36 9.09
C THR A 8 26.03 19.98 8.67
N SER A 9 26.51 18.90 9.30
CA SER A 9 26.03 17.53 9.03
C SER A 9 24.54 17.32 9.33
N TYR A 10 23.98 18.05 10.30
CA TYR A 10 22.55 18.00 10.57
C TYR A 10 21.75 18.69 9.48
N TRP A 11 22.09 19.93 9.12
CA TRP A 11 21.35 20.69 8.09
C TRP A 11 21.34 20.01 6.72
N ASP A 12 22.43 19.34 6.35
CA ASP A 12 22.51 18.57 5.10
C ASP A 12 21.55 17.36 5.08
N ARG A 13 21.25 16.77 6.26
CA ARG A 13 20.26 15.67 6.40
C ARG A 13 18.82 16.14 6.34
N VAL A 14 18.54 17.36 6.81
CA VAL A 14 17.18 17.91 6.82
C VAL A 14 16.83 18.56 5.47
N ASN A 15 17.83 19.09 4.76
CA ASN A 15 17.64 19.77 3.48
C ASN A 15 18.76 19.43 2.48
N PRO A 16 18.76 18.20 1.93
CA PRO A 16 19.80 17.77 1.00
C PRO A 16 19.80 18.62 -0.28
N PRO A 17 20.97 18.83 -0.92
CA PRO A 17 21.05 19.53 -2.20
C PRO A 17 20.18 18.84 -3.26
N ARG A 18 19.57 19.61 -4.15
CA ARG A 18 18.60 19.13 -5.15
C ARG A 18 19.26 18.21 -6.19
N GLY A 19 19.40 16.93 -5.87
CA GLY A 19 19.62 15.83 -6.80
C GLY A 19 18.30 15.15 -7.20
N GLY A 20 18.36 14.22 -8.16
CA GLY A 20 17.23 13.33 -8.46
C GLY A 20 16.86 12.44 -7.24
N PRO A 21 15.69 11.77 -7.27
CA PRO A 21 15.26 10.95 -6.15
C PRO A 21 16.24 9.80 -5.87
N SER A 22 16.51 9.55 -4.59
CA SER A 22 17.34 8.43 -4.16
C SER A 22 16.69 7.08 -4.50
N LYS A 23 17.49 6.00 -4.50
CA LYS A 23 16.95 4.65 -4.69
C LYS A 23 15.97 4.26 -3.58
N LEU A 24 16.30 4.58 -2.33
CA LEU A 24 15.42 4.39 -1.18
C LEU A 24 14.08 5.12 -1.38
N HIS A 25 14.12 6.38 -1.84
CA HIS A 25 12.92 7.15 -2.13
C HIS A 25 12.08 6.48 -3.23
N ILE A 26 12.71 6.04 -4.32
CA ILE A 26 12.02 5.38 -5.44
C ILE A 26 11.33 4.09 -4.98
N ALA A 27 12.05 3.23 -4.24
CA ALA A 27 11.52 1.98 -3.70
C ALA A 27 10.35 2.23 -2.73
N THR A 28 10.52 3.20 -1.83
CA THR A 28 9.48 3.62 -0.87
C THR A 28 8.21 4.09 -1.58
N GLN A 29 8.35 4.94 -2.61
CA GLN A 29 7.20 5.41 -3.38
C GLN A 29 6.54 4.29 -4.19
N ALA A 30 7.31 3.31 -4.68
CA ALA A 30 6.76 2.14 -5.35
C ALA A 30 5.91 1.30 -4.39
N LEU A 31 6.39 1.04 -3.17
CA LEU A 31 5.64 0.34 -2.14
C LEU A 31 4.34 1.07 -1.78
N PHE A 32 4.38 2.39 -1.58
CA PHE A 32 3.16 3.16 -1.30
C PHE A 32 2.13 3.09 -2.43
N ARG A 33 2.55 3.00 -3.70
CA ARG A 33 1.60 2.83 -4.82
C ARG A 33 0.89 1.49 -4.74
N LEU A 34 1.61 0.41 -4.44
CA LEU A 34 1.02 -0.93 -4.27
C LEU A 34 0.04 -0.97 -3.09
N ILE A 35 0.37 -0.33 -1.97
CA ILE A 35 -0.52 -0.23 -0.81
C ILE A 35 -1.80 0.55 -1.16
N LYS A 36 -1.68 1.66 -1.89
CA LYS A 36 -2.86 2.43 -2.34
C LYS A 36 -3.72 1.66 -3.32
N GLU A 37 -3.10 0.89 -4.21
CA GLU A 37 -3.80 0.00 -5.16
C GLU A 37 -4.61 -1.05 -4.41
N GLU A 38 -4.02 -1.69 -3.40
CA GLU A 38 -4.70 -2.68 -2.55
C GLU A 38 -5.92 -2.07 -1.85
N GLN A 39 -5.75 -0.90 -1.24
CA GLN A 39 -6.84 -0.18 -0.57
C GLN A 39 -7.98 0.19 -1.55
N SER A 40 -7.63 0.50 -2.80
CA SER A 40 -8.61 0.79 -3.84
C SER A 40 -9.44 -0.45 -4.17
N TYR A 41 -8.81 -1.61 -4.33
CA TYR A 41 -9.51 -2.87 -4.58
C TYR A 41 -10.37 -3.30 -3.40
N HIS A 42 -9.97 -3.03 -2.16
CA HIS A 42 -10.82 -3.29 -1.00
C HIS A 42 -12.10 -2.44 -0.98
N LYS A 43 -11.99 -1.15 -1.34
CA LYS A 43 -13.17 -0.28 -1.48
C LYS A 43 -14.08 -0.75 -2.60
N GLU A 44 -13.52 -1.14 -3.75
CA GLU A 44 -14.29 -1.68 -4.88
C GLU A 44 -15.04 -2.94 -4.47
N LEU A 45 -14.37 -3.90 -3.83
CA LEU A 45 -14.96 -5.14 -3.34
C LEU A 45 -16.13 -4.88 -2.37
N GLN A 46 -15.96 -3.92 -1.45
CA GLN A 46 -17.02 -3.53 -0.53
C GLN A 46 -18.25 -2.99 -1.26
N LEU A 47 -18.05 -2.12 -2.25
CA LEU A 47 -19.14 -1.54 -3.05
C LEU A 47 -19.87 -2.61 -3.88
N GLN A 48 -19.14 -3.53 -4.50
CA GLN A 48 -19.72 -4.65 -5.25
C GLN A 48 -20.56 -5.55 -4.33
N LYS A 49 -20.04 -5.90 -3.14
CA LYS A 49 -20.78 -6.71 -2.14
C LYS A 49 -22.07 -6.02 -1.70
N GLN A 50 -22.03 -4.73 -1.39
CA GLN A 50 -23.21 -3.94 -1.05
C GLN A 50 -24.25 -3.91 -2.19
N ARG A 51 -23.78 -3.84 -3.45
CA ARG A 51 -24.68 -3.88 -4.62
C ARG A 51 -25.35 -5.24 -4.75
N VAL A 52 -24.62 -6.34 -4.60
CA VAL A 52 -25.19 -7.70 -4.62
C VAL A 52 -26.23 -7.88 -3.52
N GLU A 53 -25.93 -7.44 -2.29
CA GLU A 53 -26.88 -7.50 -1.18
C GLU A 53 -28.17 -6.74 -1.49
N LYS A 54 -28.05 -5.53 -2.04
CA LYS A 54 -29.21 -4.74 -2.46
C LYS A 54 -30.02 -5.43 -3.55
N LEU A 55 -29.37 -5.94 -4.60
CA LEU A 55 -30.06 -6.65 -5.70
C LEU A 55 -30.78 -7.91 -5.19
N LYS A 56 -30.17 -8.65 -4.27
CA LYS A 56 -30.80 -9.82 -3.63
C LYS A 56 -32.00 -9.43 -2.77
N ALA A 57 -31.89 -8.33 -2.02
CA ALA A 57 -33.01 -7.81 -1.22
C ALA A 57 -34.18 -7.36 -2.10
N ASP A 58 -33.90 -6.57 -3.15
CA ASP A 58 -34.92 -6.11 -4.11
C ASP A 58 -35.63 -7.29 -4.78
N LEU A 59 -34.86 -8.30 -5.22
CA LEU A 59 -35.38 -9.55 -5.79
C LEU A 59 -36.30 -10.30 -4.81
N SER A 60 -35.88 -10.44 -3.54
CA SER A 60 -36.67 -11.13 -2.51
C SER A 60 -37.97 -10.41 -2.15
N ASN A 61 -37.99 -9.07 -2.25
CA ASN A 61 -39.14 -8.24 -1.93
C ASN A 61 -40.08 -8.04 -3.13
N GLY A 62 -39.79 -8.62 -4.29
CA GLY A 62 -40.58 -8.44 -5.51
C GLY A 62 -40.50 -7.01 -6.08
N VAL A 63 -39.50 -6.23 -5.67
CA VAL A 63 -39.32 -4.83 -6.09
C VAL A 63 -38.51 -4.82 -7.38
N ASN A 64 -39.07 -4.26 -8.46
CA ASN A 64 -38.37 -4.04 -9.72
C ASN A 64 -37.77 -5.33 -10.34
N VAL A 65 -38.43 -6.47 -10.12
CA VAL A 65 -37.99 -7.78 -10.61
C VAL A 65 -38.27 -7.90 -12.10
N ASP A 66 -37.22 -7.75 -12.90
CA ASP A 66 -37.24 -8.11 -14.32
C ASP A 66 -36.57 -9.48 -14.55
N VAL A 67 -36.70 -10.01 -15.77
CA VAL A 67 -36.07 -11.28 -16.19
C VAL A 67 -34.53 -11.23 -16.06
N ASN A 68 -33.95 -10.03 -16.02
CA ASN A 68 -32.52 -9.78 -15.97
C ASN A 68 -31.96 -9.72 -14.54
N SER A 69 -32.80 -9.67 -13.51
CA SER A 69 -32.38 -9.42 -12.12
C SER A 69 -31.43 -10.51 -11.59
N GLU A 70 -31.71 -11.78 -11.86
CA GLU A 70 -30.81 -12.90 -11.52
C GLU A 70 -29.53 -12.92 -12.36
N TYR A 71 -29.59 -12.46 -13.60
CA TYR A 71 -28.41 -12.34 -14.45
C TYR A 71 -27.49 -11.24 -13.92
N MET A 72 -28.03 -10.09 -13.52
CA MET A 72 -27.27 -8.99 -12.93
C MET A 72 -26.57 -9.41 -11.63
N ILE A 73 -27.26 -10.15 -10.75
CA ILE A 73 -26.64 -10.70 -9.53
C ILE A 73 -25.43 -11.59 -9.88
N ARG A 74 -25.60 -12.53 -10.83
CA ARG A 74 -24.50 -13.42 -11.25
C ARG A 74 -23.33 -12.68 -11.87
N GLN A 75 -23.58 -11.62 -12.63
CA GLN A 75 -22.52 -10.78 -13.20
C GLN A 75 -21.73 -10.06 -12.11
N GLU A 76 -22.42 -9.49 -11.12
CA GLU A 76 -21.75 -8.78 -10.02
C GLU A 76 -20.99 -9.76 -9.10
N GLU A 77 -21.52 -10.96 -8.84
CA GLU A 77 -20.80 -12.03 -8.11
C GLU A 77 -19.54 -12.49 -8.86
N ARG A 78 -19.59 -12.53 -10.19
CA ARG A 78 -18.40 -12.79 -11.01
C ARG A 78 -17.38 -11.67 -10.89
N ALA A 79 -17.82 -10.41 -10.95
CA ALA A 79 -16.94 -9.26 -10.77
C ALA A 79 -16.25 -9.27 -9.40
N ILE A 80 -16.98 -9.62 -8.33
CA ILE A 80 -16.43 -9.86 -6.98
C ILE A 80 -15.32 -10.90 -7.03
N THR A 81 -15.56 -12.05 -7.68
CA THR A 81 -14.58 -13.14 -7.78
C THR A 81 -13.33 -12.68 -8.52
N GLU A 82 -13.49 -11.90 -9.59
CA GLU A 82 -12.39 -11.34 -10.38
C GLU A 82 -11.58 -10.32 -9.56
N THR A 83 -12.23 -9.44 -8.80
CA THR A 83 -11.56 -8.50 -7.88
C THR A 83 -10.85 -9.24 -6.74
N GLU A 84 -11.47 -10.25 -6.14
CA GLU A 84 -10.87 -11.08 -5.08
C GLU A 84 -9.59 -11.79 -5.58
N ALA A 85 -9.57 -12.22 -6.84
CA ALA A 85 -8.41 -12.86 -7.45
C ALA A 85 -7.20 -11.93 -7.60
N VAL A 86 -7.38 -10.61 -7.58
CA VAL A 86 -6.28 -9.62 -7.69
C VAL A 86 -5.46 -9.50 -6.41
N PHE A 87 -6.06 -9.71 -5.23
CA PHE A 87 -5.35 -9.52 -3.96
C PHE A 87 -4.15 -10.45 -3.80
N LYS A 88 -4.28 -11.73 -4.16
CA LYS A 88 -3.19 -12.71 -4.01
C LYS A 88 -1.91 -12.30 -4.76
N PRO A 89 -1.93 -12.00 -6.07
CA PRO A 89 -0.73 -11.52 -6.76
C PRO A 89 -0.29 -10.13 -6.27
N LEU A 90 -1.22 -9.25 -5.87
CA LEU A 90 -0.87 -7.92 -5.34
C LEU A 90 -0.12 -8.01 -4.01
N HIS A 91 -0.56 -8.85 -3.07
CA HIS A 91 0.11 -9.10 -1.80
C HIS A 91 1.54 -9.61 -1.99
N LYS A 92 1.78 -10.46 -3.01
CA LYS A 92 3.14 -10.88 -3.37
C LYS A 92 4.00 -9.71 -3.87
N LYS A 93 3.43 -8.78 -4.63
CA LYS A 93 4.14 -7.57 -5.06
C LYS A 93 4.46 -6.65 -3.88
N ILE A 94 3.54 -6.53 -2.92
CA ILE A 94 3.74 -5.75 -1.69
C ILE A 94 4.88 -6.37 -0.87
N ASP A 95 4.89 -7.68 -0.65
CA ASP A 95 5.99 -8.39 0.03
C ASP A 95 7.34 -8.17 -0.67
N ALA A 96 7.38 -8.29 -2.00
CA ALA A 96 8.58 -8.01 -2.78
C ALA A 96 9.01 -6.53 -2.69
N GLY A 97 8.06 -5.59 -2.70
CA GLY A 97 8.32 -4.16 -2.55
C GLY A 97 8.88 -3.83 -1.16
N MET A 98 8.38 -4.48 -0.11
CA MET A 98 8.92 -4.36 1.25
C MET A 98 10.37 -4.84 1.31
N LYS A 99 10.70 -5.99 0.74
CA LYS A 99 12.08 -6.49 0.65
C LYS A 99 12.99 -5.51 -0.06
N SER A 100 12.54 -4.93 -1.17
CA SER A 100 13.31 -3.90 -1.89
C SER A 100 13.56 -2.65 -1.04
N VAL A 101 12.58 -2.19 -0.26
CA VAL A 101 12.79 -1.06 0.67
C VAL A 101 13.78 -1.43 1.77
N GLN A 102 13.69 -2.64 2.34
CA GLN A 102 14.64 -3.13 3.35
C GLN A 102 16.07 -3.25 2.81
N GLU A 103 16.24 -3.75 1.59
CA GLU A 103 17.54 -3.81 0.91
C GLU A 103 18.13 -2.41 0.75
N GLU A 104 17.37 -1.44 0.23
CA GLU A 104 17.86 -0.07 0.06
C GLU A 104 18.14 0.63 1.41
N LEU A 105 17.44 0.27 2.49
CA LEU A 105 17.78 0.72 3.84
C LEU A 105 19.11 0.16 4.32
N ALA A 106 19.38 -1.13 4.08
CA ALA A 106 20.64 -1.76 4.45
C ALA A 106 21.85 -1.18 3.70
N TYR A 107 21.63 -0.65 2.49
CA TYR A 107 22.64 0.03 1.68
C TYR A 107 22.63 1.56 1.81
N ALA A 108 21.77 2.13 2.66
CA ALA A 108 21.68 3.56 2.84
C ALA A 108 22.99 4.10 3.45
N GLU A 109 23.65 5.01 2.74
CA GLU A 109 24.89 5.65 3.22
C GLU A 109 24.56 6.85 4.11
N ASP A 110 25.41 7.14 5.09
CA ASP A 110 25.32 8.38 5.85
C ASP A 110 25.97 9.54 5.07
N PRO A 111 25.32 10.71 4.92
CA PRO A 111 24.01 11.06 5.49
C PRO A 111 22.82 10.74 4.57
N THR A 112 21.94 9.82 4.99
CA THR A 112 20.62 9.66 4.37
C THR A 112 19.64 10.68 4.96
N PRO A 113 18.80 11.35 4.13
CA PRO A 113 17.83 12.30 4.64
C PRO A 113 16.83 11.68 5.63
N VAL A 114 16.59 12.36 6.76
CA VAL A 114 15.72 11.83 7.85
C VAL A 114 14.30 11.54 7.35
N ASN A 115 13.77 12.41 6.48
CA ASN A 115 12.45 12.24 5.89
C ASN A 115 12.37 10.99 4.99
N GLU A 116 13.44 10.58 4.33
CA GLU A 116 13.47 9.36 3.52
C GLU A 116 13.45 8.12 4.42
N LEU A 117 14.22 8.13 5.52
CA LEU A 117 14.19 7.07 6.52
C LEU A 117 12.80 6.92 7.12
N ASP A 118 12.20 8.00 7.63
CA ASP A 118 10.86 7.95 8.26
C ASP A 118 9.79 7.46 7.27
N ASN A 119 9.86 7.89 6.01
CA ASN A 119 8.94 7.43 4.98
C ASN A 119 9.11 5.94 4.66
N ALA A 120 10.34 5.45 4.59
CA ALA A 120 10.64 4.04 4.35
C ALA A 120 10.08 3.17 5.48
N LYS A 121 10.31 3.56 6.74
CA LYS A 121 9.77 2.89 7.93
C LYS A 121 8.24 2.85 7.91
N ALA A 122 7.61 3.99 7.65
CA ALA A 122 6.16 4.08 7.54
C ALA A 122 5.58 3.25 6.38
N ALA A 123 6.32 3.11 5.27
CA ALA A 123 5.90 2.26 4.15
C ALA A 123 5.97 0.77 4.51
N LEU A 124 7.03 0.35 5.22
CA LEU A 124 7.18 -1.01 5.71
C LEU A 124 6.07 -1.39 6.71
N ASP A 125 5.79 -0.52 7.68
CA ASP A 125 4.70 -0.76 8.64
C ASP A 125 3.34 -0.93 7.96
N LYS A 126 2.99 -0.02 7.03
CA LYS A 126 1.73 -0.13 6.29
C LYS A 126 1.68 -1.35 5.38
N GLY A 127 2.81 -1.73 4.77
CA GLY A 127 2.91 -2.97 3.99
C GLY A 127 2.62 -4.20 4.84
N ARG A 128 3.16 -4.23 6.07
CA ARG A 128 2.90 -5.31 7.04
C ARG A 128 1.45 -5.34 7.50
N GLU A 129 0.86 -4.18 7.79
CA GLU A 129 -0.55 -4.04 8.13
C GLU A 129 -1.46 -4.64 7.04
N VAL A 130 -1.23 -4.27 5.77
CA VAL A 130 -1.98 -4.82 4.61
C VAL A 130 -1.84 -6.35 4.52
N LEU A 131 -0.65 -6.88 4.82
CA LEU A 131 -0.41 -8.33 4.80
C LEU A 131 -0.85 -9.05 6.08
N GLY A 132 -1.40 -8.35 7.07
CA GLY A 132 -1.78 -8.92 8.37
C GLY A 132 -0.58 -9.40 9.21
N LEU A 133 0.60 -8.85 8.96
CA LEU A 133 1.82 -9.15 9.70
C LEU A 133 1.93 -8.24 10.94
N PRO A 134 2.62 -8.68 12.01
CA PRO A 134 2.84 -7.82 13.19
C PRO A 134 3.63 -6.55 12.78
N PRO A 135 3.49 -5.42 13.49
CA PRO A 135 4.24 -4.20 13.20
C PRO A 135 5.76 -4.46 13.25
N ILE A 136 6.54 -3.63 12.55
CA ILE A 136 7.99 -3.79 12.53
C ILE A 136 8.58 -3.46 13.91
N ASN A 137 9.55 -4.23 14.38
CA ASN A 137 10.23 -3.89 15.63
C ASN A 137 11.29 -2.83 15.38
N ALA A 138 11.64 -2.07 16.43
CA ALA A 138 12.72 -1.08 16.34
C ALA A 138 14.07 -1.70 15.93
N ASP A 139 14.27 -2.99 16.23
CA ASP A 139 15.48 -3.75 15.92
C ASP A 139 15.51 -4.31 14.49
N ASP A 140 14.41 -4.20 13.74
CA ASP A 140 14.30 -4.72 12.36
C ASP A 140 14.75 -3.69 11.30
N PHE A 141 15.37 -2.58 11.72
CA PHE A 141 15.84 -1.47 10.87
C PHE A 141 17.36 -1.34 10.83
#